data_AF-A0A127CEI3-F1
#
_entry.id   AF-A0A127CEI3-F1
#
_cell.length_a   1.000
_cell.length_b   1.000
_cell.length_c   1.000
_cell.angle_alpha   90.00
_cell.angle_beta   90.00
_cell.angle_gamma   90.00
#
_symmetry.space_group_name_H-M   'P 1'
#
loop_
_entity.id
_entity.type
_entity.pdbx_description
1 polymer ?
#
loop_
_entity_poly.entity_id
_entity_poly.type
_entity_poly.pdbx_seq_one_letter_code
_entity_poly.pdbx_strand_id
1 'polypeptide(L)'
;MLCQFTRVREALQRIAYERWSEAYWFGHGTVQPGPHLVEYMPIGSHHTWYGLLFVKGLTGFLAMLGPLLAQTFIVLVDCVRHPRGRLPLSIVFVMIVLSFGENIEIEAYLLWPALMMLGIHAREMRNSSNREFESCNAIVQS
;
A
#
# COMPACT_ATOMS: atom_id res chain seq x y z
N MET A 1 16.70 -22.58 19.05
CA MET A 1 16.33 -22.48 17.63
C MET A 1 15.60 -21.18 17.25
N LEU A 2 14.78 -20.57 18.12
CA LEU A 2 14.08 -19.29 17.82
C LEU A 2 14.94 -18.00 17.87
N CYS A 3 16.09 -18.00 18.56
CA CYS A 3 16.93 -16.81 18.74
C CYS A 3 17.87 -16.50 17.53
N GLN A 4 18.12 -17.46 16.63
CA GLN A 4 18.94 -17.23 15.44
C GLN A 4 18.15 -16.48 14.34
N PHE A 5 16.86 -16.76 14.19
CA PHE A 5 16.01 -16.09 13.20
C PHE A 5 15.76 -14.61 13.50
N THR A 6 15.58 -14.23 14.77
CA THR A 6 15.43 -12.82 15.15
C THR A 6 16.71 -12.03 14.90
N ARG A 7 17.88 -12.60 15.23
CA ARG A 7 19.18 -11.94 15.06
C ARG A 7 19.53 -11.70 13.59
N VAL A 8 19.26 -12.67 12.71
CA VAL A 8 19.53 -12.53 11.26
C VAL A 8 18.58 -11.51 10.63
N ARG A 9 17.30 -11.53 11.01
CA ARG A 9 16.29 -10.57 10.52
C ARG A 9 16.57 -9.14 10.99
N GLU A 10 16.98 -8.95 12.24
CA GLU A 10 17.39 -7.64 12.78
C GLU A 10 18.65 -7.11 12.09
N ALA A 11 19.64 -7.98 11.83
CA ALA A 11 20.85 -7.60 11.12
C ALA A 11 20.54 -7.14 9.68
N LEU A 12 19.68 -7.87 8.96
CA LEU A 12 19.18 -7.49 7.64
C LEU A 12 18.47 -6.14 7.65
N GLN A 13 17.56 -5.90 8.60
CA GLN A 13 16.82 -4.64 8.72
C GLN A 13 17.77 -3.47 8.99
N ARG A 14 18.75 -3.67 9.87
CA ARG A 14 19.74 -2.65 10.21
C ARG A 14 20.62 -2.30 9.02
N ILE A 15 21.12 -3.29 8.28
CA ILE A 15 21.94 -3.09 7.08
C ILE A 15 21.13 -2.38 5.98
N ALA A 16 19.87 -2.76 5.77
CA ALA A 16 18.99 -2.10 4.81
C ALA A 16 18.73 -0.63 5.17
N TYR A 17 18.52 -0.33 6.45
CA TYR A 17 18.32 1.04 6.94
C TYR A 17 19.60 1.88 6.85
N GLU A 18 20.74 1.34 7.28
CA GLU A 18 22.03 2.03 7.20
C GLU A 18 22.38 2.35 5.75
N ARG A 19 22.21 1.40 4.82
CA ARG A 19 22.54 1.60 3.41
C ARG A 19 21.51 2.41 2.65
N TRP A 20 20.24 2.47 3.07
CA TRP A 20 19.26 3.37 2.46
C TRP A 20 19.72 4.84 2.46
N SER A 21 20.45 5.27 3.49
CA SER A 21 20.97 6.65 3.57
C SER A 21 21.86 7.03 2.36
N GLU A 22 22.50 6.06 1.71
CA GLU A 22 23.36 6.27 0.53
C GLU A 22 22.54 6.66 -0.72
N ALA A 23 21.28 6.25 -0.79
CA ALA A 23 20.39 6.52 -1.92
C ALA A 23 18.97 6.89 -1.44
N TYR A 24 18.90 7.92 -0.60
CA TYR A 24 17.70 8.28 0.14
C TYR A 24 16.43 8.48 -0.71
N TRP A 25 16.55 9.26 -1.80
CA TRP A 25 15.39 9.69 -2.59
C TRP A 25 14.87 8.62 -3.55
N PHE A 26 15.76 7.96 -4.29
CA PHE A 26 15.40 7.06 -5.40
C PHE A 26 15.74 5.59 -5.16
N GLY A 27 16.47 5.27 -4.08
CA GLY A 27 16.92 3.92 -3.78
C GLY A 27 18.07 3.45 -4.69
N HIS A 28 18.51 2.22 -4.45
CA HIS A 28 19.65 1.61 -5.15
C HIS A 28 19.29 0.99 -6.51
N GLY A 29 18.00 0.92 -6.85
CA GLY A 29 17.50 0.42 -8.13
C GLY A 29 17.62 -1.10 -8.33
N THR A 30 18.46 -1.81 -7.57
CA THR A 30 18.63 -3.27 -7.64
C THR A 30 18.70 -3.90 -6.24
N VAL A 31 18.33 -5.17 -6.18
CA VAL A 31 18.47 -5.99 -4.97
C VAL A 31 19.93 -6.42 -4.85
N GLN A 32 20.61 -6.07 -3.76
CA GLN A 32 21.99 -6.49 -3.53
C GLN A 32 22.04 -7.82 -2.76
N PRO A 33 22.94 -8.75 -3.11
CA PRO A 33 23.10 -9.99 -2.35
C PRO A 33 23.50 -9.68 -0.91
N GLY A 34 22.85 -10.34 0.05
CA GLY A 34 23.22 -10.21 1.47
C GLY A 34 24.63 -10.76 1.75
N PRO A 35 25.31 -10.25 2.80
CA PRO A 35 26.58 -10.81 3.25
C PRO A 35 26.43 -12.29 3.67
N HIS A 36 27.54 -13.03 3.76
CA HIS A 36 27.58 -14.48 4.04
C HIS A 36 26.82 -14.90 5.34
N LEU A 37 26.62 -13.95 6.26
CA LEU A 37 25.82 -14.07 7.48
C LEU A 37 24.32 -14.32 7.23
N VAL A 38 23.83 -14.07 6.02
CA VAL A 38 22.42 -14.17 5.63
C VAL A 38 22.21 -15.22 4.52
N GLU A 39 23.14 -16.17 4.39
CA GLU A 39 23.08 -17.22 3.34
C GLU A 39 22.95 -16.65 1.92
N TYR A 40 23.47 -15.45 1.66
CA TYR A 40 23.30 -14.72 0.40
C TYR A 40 21.85 -14.39 0.03
N MET A 41 20.91 -14.46 0.99
CA MET A 41 19.54 -14.06 0.72
C MET A 41 19.49 -12.60 0.27
N PRO A 42 18.75 -12.29 -0.82
CA PRO A 42 18.69 -10.95 -1.36
C PRO A 42 18.12 -9.96 -0.32
N ILE A 43 18.82 -8.85 -0.06
CA ILE A 43 18.34 -7.82 0.86
C ILE A 43 17.10 -7.15 0.23
N GLY A 44 15.92 -7.42 0.79
CA GLY A 44 14.64 -6.87 0.30
C GLY A 44 13.63 -7.92 -0.22
N SER A 45 13.95 -9.21 -0.17
CA SER A 45 13.06 -10.30 -0.64
C SER A 45 11.92 -10.66 0.30
N HIS A 46 12.07 -10.43 1.61
CA HIS A 46 11.13 -10.89 2.65
C HIS A 46 10.46 -9.77 3.49
N HIS A 47 10.90 -8.52 3.36
CA HIS A 47 10.27 -7.38 4.05
C HIS A 47 9.91 -6.29 3.07
N THR A 48 8.64 -6.28 2.69
CA THR A 48 8.09 -5.52 1.57
C THR A 48 8.34 -4.02 1.67
N TRP A 49 8.19 -3.42 2.85
CA TRP A 49 8.36 -1.97 3.03
C TRP A 49 9.83 -1.56 3.10
N TYR A 50 10.68 -2.35 3.78
CA TYR A 50 12.12 -2.10 3.84
C TYR A 50 12.82 -2.37 2.50
N GLY A 51 12.39 -3.42 1.78
CA GLY A 51 12.84 -3.70 0.43
C GLY A 51 12.43 -2.59 -0.55
N LEU A 52 11.21 -2.06 -0.42
CA LEU A 52 10.76 -0.95 -1.25
C LEU A 52 11.50 0.35 -0.95
N LEU A 53 11.78 0.66 0.33
CA LEU A 53 12.66 1.78 0.71
C LEU A 53 14.09 1.61 0.18
N PHE A 54 14.64 0.40 0.21
CA PHE A 54 16.00 0.15 -0.28
C PHE A 54 16.10 0.25 -1.81
N VAL A 55 15.16 -0.36 -2.54
CA VAL A 55 15.17 -0.46 -4.00
C VAL A 55 14.64 0.83 -4.67
N LYS A 56 13.51 1.36 -4.17
CA LYS A 56 12.79 2.49 -4.77
C LYS A 56 12.89 3.79 -3.98
N GLY A 57 13.59 3.80 -2.85
CA GLY A 57 13.82 4.99 -2.02
C GLY A 57 12.55 5.51 -1.34
N LEU A 58 12.66 6.70 -0.76
CA LEU A 58 11.52 7.40 -0.17
C LEU A 58 10.43 7.70 -1.20
N THR A 59 10.81 7.98 -2.45
CA THR A 59 9.86 8.31 -3.52
C THR A 59 8.92 7.13 -3.81
N GLY A 60 9.46 5.92 -3.98
CA GLY A 60 8.64 4.73 -4.16
C GLY A 60 7.73 4.46 -2.97
N PHE A 61 8.25 4.67 -1.75
CA PHE A 61 7.48 4.46 -0.53
C PHE A 61 6.31 5.44 -0.42
N LEU A 62 6.53 6.72 -0.69
CA LEU A 62 5.47 7.73 -0.70
C LEU A 62 4.48 7.53 -1.86
N ALA A 63 4.95 7.07 -3.02
CA ALA A 63 4.09 6.76 -4.17
C ALA A 63 3.13 5.59 -3.89
N MET A 64 3.49 4.67 -3.00
CA MET A 64 2.59 3.62 -2.53
C MET A 64 1.71 4.12 -1.36
N LEU A 65 2.32 4.73 -0.36
CA LEU A 65 1.65 5.10 0.89
C LEU A 65 0.62 6.22 0.69
N GLY A 66 0.92 7.22 -0.13
CA GLY A 66 0.04 8.37 -0.38
C GLY A 66 -1.33 7.96 -0.94
N PRO A 67 -1.38 7.27 -2.10
CA PRO A 67 -2.63 6.80 -2.68
C PRO A 67 -3.38 5.81 -1.78
N LEU A 68 -2.65 4.92 -1.10
CA LEU A 68 -3.25 3.93 -0.20
C LEU A 68 -3.95 4.61 0.99
N LEU A 69 -3.31 5.60 1.62
CA LEU A 69 -3.90 6.36 2.72
C LEU A 69 -5.09 7.20 2.26
N ALA A 70 -4.97 7.90 1.12
CA ALA A 70 -6.06 8.68 0.56
C ALA A 70 -7.28 7.81 0.27
N GLN A 71 -7.07 6.67 -0.38
CA GLN A 71 -8.14 5.73 -0.71
C GLN A 71 -8.78 5.11 0.53
N THR A 72 -7.96 4.74 1.52
CA THR A 72 -8.44 4.20 2.80
C THR A 72 -9.35 5.21 3.49
N PHE A 73 -8.96 6.49 3.53
CA PHE A 73 -9.75 7.53 4.16
C PHE A 73 -11.10 7.75 3.47
N ILE A 74 -11.11 7.82 2.13
CA ILE A 74 -12.35 7.99 1.33
C ILE A 74 -13.33 6.86 1.62
N VAL A 75 -12.84 5.62 1.55
CA VAL A 75 -13.66 4.42 1.70
C VAL A 75 -14.13 4.24 3.15
N LEU A 76 -13.30 4.60 4.13
CA LEU A 76 -13.68 4.56 5.54
C LEU A 76 -14.84 5.51 5.82
N VAL A 77 -14.77 6.75 5.31
CA VAL A 77 -15.85 7.74 5.45
C VAL A 77 -17.13 7.26 4.76
N ASP A 78 -17.04 6.71 3.55
CA ASP A 78 -18.22 6.19 2.84
C ASP A 78 -18.83 4.96 3.54
N CYS A 79 -18.00 4.04 4.06
CA CYS A 79 -18.46 2.83 4.75
C CYS A 79 -19.23 3.13 6.05
N VAL A 80 -18.89 4.21 6.76
CA VAL A 80 -19.63 4.64 7.96
C VAL A 80 -21.01 5.20 7.59
N ARG A 81 -21.14 5.84 6.42
CA ARG A 81 -22.37 6.51 5.99
C ARG A 81 -23.29 5.63 5.15
N HIS A 82 -22.73 4.68 4.40
CA HIS A 82 -23.45 3.89 3.42
C HIS A 82 -23.00 2.42 3.43
N PRO A 83 -23.94 1.46 3.33
CA PRO A 83 -23.61 0.02 3.26
C PRO A 83 -22.74 -0.35 2.05
N ARG A 84 -22.77 0.45 0.98
CA ARG A 84 -21.98 0.26 -0.25
C ARG A 84 -20.46 0.32 0.00
N GLY A 85 -20.02 1.05 1.03
CA GLY A 85 -18.60 1.22 1.34
C GLY A 85 -17.93 -0.04 1.90
N ARG A 86 -18.70 -1.09 2.26
CA ARG A 86 -18.16 -2.32 2.84
C ARG A 86 -17.28 -3.12 1.88
N LEU A 87 -17.67 -3.19 0.61
CA LEU A 87 -16.94 -3.91 -0.44
C LEU A 87 -15.60 -3.24 -0.80
N PRO A 88 -15.54 -1.93 -1.10
CA PRO A 88 -14.26 -1.26 -1.30
C PRO A 88 -13.40 -1.28 -0.02
N LEU A 89 -14.00 -1.26 1.18
CA LEU A 89 -13.25 -1.33 2.43
C LEU A 89 -12.56 -2.68 2.59
N SER A 90 -13.23 -3.79 2.30
CA SER A 90 -12.61 -5.12 2.36
C SER A 90 -11.48 -5.27 1.34
N ILE A 91 -11.63 -4.72 0.13
CA ILE A 91 -10.58 -4.72 -0.89
C ILE A 91 -9.34 -3.95 -0.40
N VAL A 92 -9.52 -2.72 0.12
CA VAL A 92 -8.41 -1.92 0.67
C VAL A 92 -7.76 -2.62 1.87
N PHE A 93 -8.55 -3.23 2.74
CA PHE A 93 -8.03 -3.98 3.89
C PHE A 93 -7.19 -5.18 3.46
N VAL A 94 -7.64 -5.95 2.47
CA VAL A 94 -6.88 -7.07 1.91
C VAL A 94 -5.56 -6.59 1.31
N MET A 95 -5.54 -5.47 0.56
CA MET A 95 -4.30 -4.89 0.04
C MET A 95 -3.34 -4.51 1.18
N ILE A 96 -3.83 -3.83 2.23
CA ILE A 96 -2.98 -3.49 3.38
C ILE A 96 -2.35 -4.75 3.99
N VAL A 97 -3.14 -5.80 4.23
CA VAL A 97 -2.65 -7.05 4.84
C VAL A 97 -1.66 -7.77 3.92
N LEU A 98 -1.94 -7.88 2.63
CA LEU A 98 -1.07 -8.54 1.66
C LEU A 98 0.26 -7.78 1.48
N SER A 99 0.24 -6.45 1.55
CA SER A 99 1.44 -5.61 1.45
C SER A 99 2.47 -5.84 2.58
N PHE A 100 2.09 -6.50 3.68
CA PHE A 100 3.00 -6.92 4.74
C PHE A 100 3.58 -8.33 4.54
N GLY A 101 2.85 -9.21 3.85
CA GLY A 101 3.16 -10.65 3.75
C GLY A 101 3.88 -11.04 2.46
N GLU A 102 3.63 -10.33 1.36
CA GLU A 102 4.05 -10.72 0.03
C GLU A 102 4.87 -9.63 -0.68
N ASN A 103 5.47 -9.98 -1.82
CA ASN A 103 6.20 -9.03 -2.65
C ASN A 103 5.22 -8.14 -3.46
N ILE A 104 5.45 -6.83 -3.46
CA ILE A 104 4.61 -5.86 -4.18
C ILE A 104 4.54 -6.14 -5.69
N GLU A 105 5.54 -6.78 -6.28
CA GLU A 105 5.49 -7.13 -7.71
C GLU A 105 4.36 -8.12 -8.01
N ILE A 106 4.12 -9.08 -7.11
CA ILE A 106 3.01 -10.03 -7.21
C ILE A 106 1.70 -9.36 -6.80
N GLU A 107 1.73 -8.52 -5.76
CA GLU A 107 0.58 -7.73 -5.34
C GLU A 107 0.09 -6.79 -6.45
N ALA A 108 0.98 -6.25 -7.29
CA ALA A 108 0.63 -5.37 -8.41
C ALA A 108 -0.35 -6.00 -9.40
N TYR A 109 -0.29 -7.33 -9.59
CA TYR A 109 -1.24 -8.05 -10.44
C TYR A 109 -2.65 -8.10 -9.83
N LEU A 110 -2.74 -8.19 -8.50
CA LEU A 110 -4.02 -8.13 -7.77
C LEU A 110 -4.50 -6.68 -7.58
N LEU A 111 -3.57 -5.74 -7.52
CA LEU A 111 -3.83 -4.31 -7.39
C LEU A 111 -4.59 -3.78 -8.60
N TRP A 112 -4.30 -4.25 -9.81
CA TRP A 112 -4.99 -3.81 -11.01
C TRP A 112 -6.53 -3.94 -10.96
N PRO A 113 -7.11 -5.15 -10.76
CA PRO A 113 -8.56 -5.29 -10.64
C PRO A 113 -9.12 -4.60 -9.38
N ALA A 114 -8.35 -4.54 -8.29
CA ALA A 114 -8.74 -3.81 -7.09
C ALA A 114 -8.92 -2.30 -7.37
N LEU A 115 -7.96 -1.67 -8.06
CA LEU A 115 -8.02 -0.25 -8.46
C LEU A 115 -9.21 0.02 -9.39
N MET A 116 -9.51 -0.89 -10.31
CA MET A 116 -10.71 -0.76 -11.15
C MET A 116 -11.99 -0.73 -10.31
N MET A 117 -12.16 -1.66 -9.37
CA MET A 117 -13.31 -1.70 -8.47
C MET A 117 -13.43 -0.44 -7.61
N LEU A 118 -12.30 0.06 -7.09
CA LEU A 118 -12.24 1.30 -6.33
C LEU A 118 -12.60 2.53 -7.17
N GLY A 119 -12.19 2.57 -8.44
CA GLY A 119 -12.57 3.62 -9.38
C GLY A 119 -14.07 3.64 -9.69
N ILE A 120 -14.68 2.46 -9.85
CA ILE A 120 -16.13 2.32 -10.02
C ILE A 120 -16.86 2.84 -8.77
N HIS A 121 -16.40 2.46 -7.58
CA HIS A 121 -16.95 2.97 -6.32
C HIS A 121 -16.88 4.49 -6.21
N ALA A 122 -15.74 5.11 -6.54
CA ALA A 122 -15.59 6.56 -6.53
C ALA A 122 -16.57 7.26 -7.51
N ARG A 123 -16.82 6.65 -8.67
CA ARG A 123 -17.82 7.14 -9.62
C ARG A 123 -19.24 7.06 -9.05
N GLU A 124 -19.58 5.98 -8.37
CA GLU A 124 -20.89 5.81 -7.71
C GLU A 124 -21.11 6.80 -6.57
N MET A 125 -20.08 7.08 -5.77
CA MET A 125 -20.12 8.11 -4.73
C MET A 125 -20.49 9.47 -5.32
N ARG A 126 -19.81 9.87 -6.40
CA ARG A 126 -20.07 11.12 -7.10
C ARG A 126 -21.49 11.19 -7.66
N ASN A 127 -21.98 10.11 -8.27
CA ASN A 127 -23.32 10.06 -8.84
C ASN A 127 -24.41 10.17 -7.75
N SER A 128 -24.23 9.53 -6.59
CA SER A 128 -25.19 9.65 -5.49
C SER A 128 -25.22 11.06 -4.90
N SER A 129 -24.06 11.68 -4.69
CA SER A 129 -23.98 13.07 -4.22
C SER A 129 -24.68 14.04 -5.18
N ASN A 130 -24.56 13.83 -6.50
CA ASN A 130 -25.20 14.69 -7.48
C ASN A 130 -26.74 14.55 -7.44
N ARG A 131 -27.25 13.32 -7.29
CA ARG A 131 -28.70 13.07 -7.14
C ARG A 131 -29.29 13.68 -5.88
N GLU A 132 -28.58 13.60 -4.75
CA GLU A 132 -28.99 14.23 -3.50
C GLU A 132 -29.10 15.75 -3.64
N PHE A 133 -28.14 16.36 -4.35
CA PHE A 133 -28.14 17.80 -4.63
C PHE A 133 -29.31 18.21 -5.53
N GLU A 134 -29.56 17.48 -6.63
CA GLU A 134 -30.68 17.73 -7.54
C GLU A 134 -32.04 17.62 -6.83
N SER A 135 -32.21 16.60 -5.98
CA SER A 135 -33.43 16.43 -5.19
C SER A 135 -33.66 17.56 -4.19
N CYS A 136 -32.60 18.05 -3.54
CA CYS A 136 -32.70 19.19 -2.61
C CYS A 136 -33.10 20.47 -3.35
N ASN A 137 -32.48 20.72 -4.51
CA ASN A 137 -32.79 21.89 -5.32
C ASN A 137 -34.23 21.88 -5.85
N ALA A 138 -34.75 20.71 -6.24
CA ALA A 138 -36.14 20.56 -6.67
C ALA A 138 -37.16 20.90 -5.57
N ILE A 139 -36.84 20.57 -4.30
CA ILE A 139 -37.69 20.90 -3.14
C ILE A 139 -37.67 22.40 -2.83
N VAL A 140 -36.52 23.06 -2.99
CA VAL A 140 -36.39 24.52 -2.75
C VAL A 140 -37.17 25.35 -3.80
N GLN A 141 -37.41 24.79 -4.99
CA GLN A 141 -38.09 25.46 -6.09
C GLN A 141 -39.61 25.21 -6.17
N SER A 142 -40.17 24.38 -5.27
CA SER A 142 -41.62 24.07 -5.18
C SER A 142 -42.30 24.83 -4.04
#